data_AF-C9D9G4-F1
#
_entry.id   AF-C9D9G4-F1
#
_cell.length_a   1.000
_cell.length_b   1.000
_cell.length_c   1.000
_cell.angle_alpha   90.00
_cell.angle_beta   90.00
_cell.angle_gamma   90.00
#
_symmetry.space_group_name_H-M   'P 1'
#
loop_
_entity.id
_entity.type
_entity.pdbx_description
1 polymer ?
#
loop_
_entity_poly.entity_id
_entity_poly.type
_entity_poly.pdbx_seq_one_letter_code
_entity_poly.pdbx_strand_id
1 'polypeptide(L)' 'IFKEIPSSTNALRSMQGFPFYDKPMRIQYSKTDSDVIAKMKGTFQERPKKQK' A
#
# COMPACT_ATOMS: atom_id res chain seq x y z
N ILE A 1 -3.11 1.45 5.74
CA ILE A 1 -2.92 2.46 4.66
C ILE A 1 -2.30 3.71 5.26
N PHE A 2 -1.36 4.37 4.57
CA PHE A 2 -0.84 5.66 5.02
C PHE A 2 -1.81 6.78 4.60
N LYS A 3 -1.96 7.80 5.46
CA LYS A 3 -2.77 8.99 5.15
C LYS A 3 -2.13 9.83 4.04
N GLU A 4 -0.80 9.88 4.02
CA GLU A 4 -0.02 10.73 3.11
C GLU A 4 1.07 9.93 2.39
N ILE A 5 1.35 10.33 1.15
CA ILE A 5 2.41 9.76 0.31
C ILE A 5 3.80 9.85 0.97
N PRO A 6 4.27 11.00 1.51
CA PRO A 6 5.59 11.09 2.14
C PRO A 6 5.77 10.10 3.30
N SER A 7 4.72 9.85 4.09
CA SER A 7 4.76 8.84 5.16
C SER A 7 4.98 7.43 4.61
N SER A 8 4.32 7.08 3.50
CA SER A 8 4.53 5.78 2.84
C SER A 8 5.94 5.61 2.28
N THR A 9 6.50 6.70 1.71
CA THR A 9 7.87 6.72 1.19
C THR A 9 8.90 6.56 2.29
N ASN A 10 8.69 7.20 3.45
CA ASN A 10 9.57 7.06 4.60
C ASN A 10 9.57 5.62 5.11
N ALA A 11 8.39 5.02 5.29
CA ALA A 11 8.26 3.63 5.71
C ALA A 11 8.95 2.64 4.73
N LEU A 12 8.81 2.85 3.41
CA LEU A 12 9.49 2.03 2.41
C LEU A 12 11.01 2.07 2.60
N ARG A 13 11.59 3.26 2.81
CA ARG A 13 13.04 3.40 2.97
C ARG A 13 13.54 2.85 4.29
N SER A 14 12.84 3.15 5.39
CA SER A 14 13.27 2.80 6.74
C SER A 14 13.10 1.31 7.07
N MET A 15 12.10 0.65 6.49
CA MET A 15 11.77 -0.74 6.83
C MET A 15 12.17 -1.74 5.75
N GLN A 16 12.84 -1.31 4.67
CA GLN A 16 13.30 -2.23 3.65
C GLN A 16 14.35 -3.18 4.21
N GLY A 17 14.12 -4.49 4.07
CA GLY A 17 15.03 -5.51 4.57
C GLY A 17 14.99 -5.70 6.09
N PHE A 18 14.11 -5.00 6.81
CA PHE A 18 13.96 -5.16 8.25
C PHE A 18 13.56 -6.62 8.58
N PRO A 19 14.25 -7.30 9.51
CA PRO A 19 13.89 -8.67 9.91
C PRO A 19 12.50 -8.72 10.54
N PHE A 20 11.58 -9.45 9.91
CA PHE A 20 10.22 -9.62 10.37
C PHE A 20 9.86 -11.10 10.35
N TYR A 21 9.69 -11.69 11.54
CA TYR A 21 9.49 -13.13 11.72
C TYR A 21 10.54 -13.96 10.95
N ASP A 22 11.82 -13.69 11.24
CA ASP A 22 13.00 -14.36 10.66
C ASP A 22 13.10 -14.27 9.13
N LYS A 23 12.36 -13.35 8.49
CA LYS A 23 12.42 -13.09 7.04
C LYS A 23 12.58 -11.59 6.77
N PRO A 24 13.42 -11.19 5.82
CA PRO A 24 13.59 -9.77 5.48
C PRO A 24 12.31 -9.24 4.81
N MET A 25 11.76 -8.17 5.37
CA MET A 25 10.59 -7.50 4.80
C MET A 25 10.94 -6.85 3.46
N ARG A 26 10.09 -7.06 2.44
CA ARG A 26 10.21 -6.42 1.12
C ARG A 26 9.00 -5.55 0.88
N ILE A 27 9.20 -4.24 0.85
CA ILE A 27 8.16 -3.23 0.70
C ILE A 27 8.24 -2.62 -0.71
N GLN A 28 7.09 -2.43 -1.34
CA GLN A 28 6.93 -1.80 -2.65
C GLN A 28 5.69 -0.91 -2.65
N TYR A 29 5.65 0.07 -3.55
CA TYR A 29 4.43 0.82 -3.82
C TYR A 29 3.37 -0.06 -4.47
N SER A 30 2.11 0.15 -4.11
CA SER A 30 1.00 -0.47 -4.81
C SER A 30 0.81 0.19 -6.18
N LYS A 31 0.49 -0.61 -7.20
CA LYS A 31 0.19 -0.12 -8.55
C LYS A 31 -1.10 0.71 -8.61
N THR A 32 -2.00 0.48 -7.67
CA THR A 32 -3.33 1.13 -7.59
C THR A 32 -3.55 1.63 -6.18
N ASP A 33 -4.38 2.66 -6.04
CA ASP A 33 -4.84 3.12 -4.74
C ASP A 33 -5.67 2.04 -4.03
N SER A 34 -5.61 2.05 -2.70
CA SER A 34 -6.48 1.21 -1.86
C SER A 34 -7.90 1.78 -1.86
N ASP A 35 -8.92 0.94 -1.74
CA ASP A 35 -10.32 1.37 -1.81
C ASP A 35 -10.67 2.43 -0.76
N VAL A 36 -10.06 2.37 0.42
CA VAL A 36 -10.24 3.39 1.46
C VAL A 36 -9.70 4.75 1.01
N ILE A 37 -8.54 4.79 0.35
CA ILE A 37 -7.95 6.02 -0.20
C ILE A 37 -8.78 6.53 -1.38
N ALA A 38 -9.24 5.63 -2.26
CA ALA A 38 -10.09 5.99 -3.38
C ALA A 38 -11.45 6.56 -2.91
N LYS A 39 -12.04 6.02 -1.84
CA LYS A 39 -13.25 6.55 -1.21
C LYS A 39 -13.02 7.93 -0.61
N MET A 40 -11.89 8.14 0.08
CA MET A 40 -11.52 9.46 0.62
C MET A 40 -11.30 10.50 -0.47
N LYS A 41 -10.72 10.11 -1.62
CA LYS A 41 -10.50 10.98 -2.78
C LYS A 41 -11.75 11.17 -3.66
N GLY A 42 -12.82 10.41 -3.43
CA GLY A 42 -14.01 10.41 -4.29
C GLY A 42 -13.81 9.73 -5.65
N THR A 43 -12.72 9.02 -5.87
CA THR A 43 -12.38 8.32 -7.14
C THR A 43 -12.70 6.83 -7.10
N PHE A 44 -13.43 6.37 -6.08
CA PHE A 44 -13.76 4.96 -5.90
C PHE A 44 -14.67 4.45 -7.01
N GLN A 45 -14.24 3.37 -7.67
CA GLN A 45 -15.03 2.58 -8.60
C GLN A 45 -15.06 1.13 -8.13
N GLU A 46 -16.21 0.47 -8.23
CA GLU A 46 -16.34 -0.93 -7.86
C GLU A 46 -15.48 -1.79 -8.78
N ARG A 47 -14.53 -2.53 -8.18
CA ARG A 47 -13.62 -3.38 -8.95
C ARG A 47 -14.41 -4.55 -9.52
N PRO A 48 -14.20 -4.93 -10.80
CA PRO A 48 -14.85 -6.10 -11.37
C PRO A 48 -14.49 -7.33 -10.52
N LYS A 49 -15.47 -8.20 -10.26
CA LYS A 49 -15.25 -9.45 -9.53
C LYS A 49 -14.18 -10.25 -10.28
N LYS A 50 -13.03 -10.49 -9.64
CA LYS A 50 -12.03 -11.40 -10.20
C LYS A 50 -12.70 -12.76 -10.40
N GLN A 51 -12.77 -13.22 -11.65
CA GLN A 51 -13.11 -14.62 -11.93
C GLN A 51 -11.99 -15.49 -11.35
N LYS A 52 -12.41 -16.57 -10.69
CA LYS A 52 -11.51 -17.53 -10.02
C LYS A 52 -10.67 -18.30 -11.03
#